data_AF-A0A850K942-F1
#
_entry.id   AF-A0A850K942-F1
#
_cell.length_a   1.000
_cell.length_b   1.000
_cell.length_c   1.000
_cell.angle_alpha   90.00
_cell.angle_beta   90.00
_cell.angle_gamma   90.00
#
_symmetry.space_group_name_H-M   'P 1'
#
loop_
_entity.id
_entity.type
_entity.pdbx_description
1 polymer ?
#
loop_
_entity_poly.entity_id
_entity_poly.type
_entity_poly.pdbx_seq_one_letter_code
_entity_poly.pdbx_strand_id
1 'polypeptide(L)'
;MENLDQIKEEVLSAVAAATDSKALDDIRVNALGKKGTITSMMKNMGALSPEERKETGQKLNLVKGEVAQAIEARKTELADAELNARLMAEKIDVTLSTRPEMTGTVHPVSQTIDEAIAIFGEMGFTVAEGPNIEDDWRNFGALNIGPEHPARQDHDTFYLPREQDGNRMVLRTHTSPVQIRSMQEKGAPLRIICPGRTYRCDYDATHTPMFHQIEGLVIDEKTHFGHLKGCLIDFCRAYFGVDELPVRFRPSYFPFTEPSAEVDIGCTREGGEFKIGAGDDWLEILGCGMVHPKVLENCGIDSTKYQGFAFGMGIERIAMLKYGIPDLRTFYESDLRWLRHYGFKALDVPSMVGGLTR
;
A
#
# COMPACT_ATOMS: atom_id res chain seq x y z
N MET A 1 -37.75 37.73 -63.27
CA MET A 1 -37.30 36.38 -62.86
C MET A 1 -35.78 36.26 -62.88
N GLU A 2 -35.09 36.82 -63.88
CA GLU A 2 -33.60 36.81 -63.99
C GLU A 2 -32.82 37.31 -62.75
N ASN A 3 -33.42 38.20 -61.95
CA ASN A 3 -32.75 38.79 -60.78
C ASN A 3 -32.59 37.80 -59.59
N LEU A 4 -33.46 36.79 -59.45
CA LEU A 4 -33.44 35.87 -58.30
C LEU A 4 -32.35 34.81 -58.41
N ASP A 5 -32.18 34.23 -59.60
CA ASP A 5 -31.16 33.22 -59.87
C ASP A 5 -29.75 33.83 -59.80
N GLN A 6 -29.59 35.07 -60.27
CA GLN A 6 -28.35 35.84 -60.13
C GLN A 6 -27.98 36.06 -58.65
N ILE A 7 -28.94 36.50 -57.82
CA ILE A 7 -28.69 36.71 -56.37
C ILE A 7 -28.34 35.38 -55.68
N LYS A 8 -29.01 34.27 -56.06
CA LYS A 8 -28.67 32.94 -55.53
C LYS A 8 -27.22 32.58 -55.86
N GLU A 9 -26.81 32.74 -57.10
CA GLU A 9 -25.44 32.40 -57.55
C GLU A 9 -24.38 33.28 -56.89
N GLU A 10 -24.64 34.59 -56.75
CA GLU A 10 -23.77 35.53 -56.05
C GLU A 10 -23.57 35.15 -54.58
N VAL A 11 -24.67 34.83 -53.87
CA VAL A 11 -24.60 34.44 -52.46
C VAL A 11 -23.91 33.10 -52.29
N LEU A 12 -24.22 32.09 -53.12
CA LEU A 12 -23.56 30.78 -53.05
C LEU A 12 -22.06 30.89 -53.34
N SER A 13 -21.66 31.73 -54.30
CA SER A 13 -20.25 32.01 -54.59
C SER A 13 -19.56 32.70 -53.43
N ALA A 14 -20.22 33.67 -52.78
CA ALA A 14 -19.69 34.35 -51.60
C ALA A 14 -19.53 33.39 -50.42
N VAL A 15 -20.50 32.48 -50.19
CA VAL A 15 -20.41 31.43 -49.16
C VAL A 15 -19.22 30.52 -49.43
N ALA A 16 -19.03 30.05 -50.66
CA ALA A 16 -17.89 29.21 -51.03
C ALA A 16 -16.54 29.93 -50.84
N ALA A 17 -16.49 31.24 -51.09
CA ALA A 17 -15.29 32.08 -50.93
C ALA A 17 -15.02 32.51 -49.48
N ALA A 18 -15.93 32.29 -48.53
CA ALA A 18 -15.75 32.68 -47.14
C ALA A 18 -14.57 31.92 -46.51
N THR A 19 -13.61 32.67 -45.95
CA THR A 19 -12.35 32.14 -45.40
C THR A 19 -12.36 31.97 -43.88
N ASP A 20 -13.32 32.59 -43.19
CA ASP A 20 -13.43 32.52 -41.73
C ASP A 20 -14.91 32.65 -41.28
N SER A 21 -15.17 32.24 -40.04
CA SER A 21 -16.52 32.25 -39.47
C SER A 21 -17.17 33.64 -39.43
N LYS A 22 -16.38 34.72 -39.38
CA LYS A 22 -16.89 36.10 -39.36
C LYS A 22 -17.35 36.53 -40.75
N ALA A 23 -16.56 36.27 -41.79
CA ALA A 23 -16.91 36.52 -43.18
C ALA A 23 -18.18 35.76 -43.57
N LEU A 24 -18.33 34.51 -43.10
CA LEU A 24 -19.54 33.73 -43.34
C LEU A 24 -20.78 34.30 -42.61
N ASP A 25 -20.63 34.81 -41.37
CA ASP A 25 -21.73 35.45 -40.66
C ASP A 25 -22.16 36.77 -41.32
N ASP A 26 -21.21 37.56 -41.84
CA ASP A 26 -21.50 38.77 -42.61
C ASP A 26 -22.33 38.45 -43.86
N ILE A 27 -21.98 37.37 -44.59
CA ILE A 27 -22.74 36.88 -45.74
C ILE A 27 -24.16 36.44 -45.32
N ARG A 28 -24.28 35.70 -44.21
CA ARG A 28 -25.58 35.27 -43.66
C ARG A 28 -26.46 36.47 -43.29
N VAL A 29 -25.91 37.49 -42.66
CA VAL A 29 -26.64 38.71 -42.27
C VAL A 29 -27.09 39.48 -43.51
N ASN A 30 -26.22 39.62 -44.52
CA ASN A 30 -26.52 40.33 -45.76
C ASN A 30 -27.56 39.62 -46.64
N ALA A 31 -27.56 38.27 -46.68
CA ALA A 31 -28.52 37.51 -47.48
C ALA A 31 -29.83 37.24 -46.73
N LEU A 32 -29.76 36.74 -45.49
CA LEU A 32 -30.88 36.18 -44.73
C LEU A 32 -31.28 37.01 -43.49
N GLY A 33 -30.56 38.09 -43.18
CA GLY A 33 -30.87 38.96 -42.04
C GLY A 33 -32.20 39.72 -42.17
N LYS A 34 -32.58 40.48 -41.13
CA LYS A 34 -33.86 41.24 -41.08
C LYS A 34 -34.03 42.26 -42.23
N LYS A 35 -32.91 42.77 -42.75
CA LYS A 35 -32.81 43.67 -43.91
C LYS A 35 -32.07 43.03 -45.10
N GLY A 36 -31.84 41.72 -45.06
CA GLY A 36 -31.08 41.03 -46.10
C GLY A 36 -31.79 41.02 -47.44
N THR A 37 -31.04 40.81 -48.52
CA THR A 37 -31.53 40.84 -49.91
C THR A 37 -32.66 39.83 -50.15
N ILE A 38 -32.55 38.59 -49.65
CA ILE A 38 -33.61 37.57 -49.81
C ILE A 38 -34.83 37.90 -48.92
N THR A 39 -34.59 38.42 -47.71
CA THR A 39 -35.66 38.82 -46.77
C THR A 39 -36.46 40.03 -47.26
N SER A 40 -35.80 41.00 -47.92
CA SER A 40 -36.46 42.18 -48.48
C SER A 40 -37.33 41.82 -49.69
N MET A 41 -36.85 40.91 -50.55
CA MET A 41 -37.64 40.34 -51.66
C MET A 41 -38.90 39.64 -51.16
N MET A 42 -38.81 38.86 -50.07
CA MET A 42 -39.99 38.24 -49.46
C MET A 42 -41.00 39.26 -48.92
N LYS A 43 -40.56 40.40 -48.38
CA LYS A 43 -41.47 41.47 -47.92
C LYS A 43 -42.20 42.15 -49.07
N ASN A 44 -41.54 42.32 -50.21
CA ASN A 44 -42.10 42.95 -51.41
C ASN A 44 -43.15 42.07 -52.13
N MET A 45 -43.28 40.78 -51.77
CA MET A 45 -44.37 39.92 -52.23
C MET A 45 -45.77 40.40 -51.80
N GLY A 46 -45.84 41.31 -50.82
CA GLY A 46 -47.06 41.99 -50.35
C GLY A 46 -47.84 42.71 -51.47
N ALA A 47 -47.18 43.06 -52.58
CA ALA A 47 -47.75 43.82 -53.68
C ALA A 47 -48.19 43.00 -54.91
N LEU A 48 -47.99 41.67 -54.90
CA LEU A 48 -48.27 40.78 -56.06
C LEU A 48 -49.70 40.21 -56.04
N SER A 49 -50.22 39.84 -57.22
CA SER A 49 -51.50 39.14 -57.37
C SER A 49 -51.48 37.74 -56.71
N PRO A 50 -52.64 37.13 -56.37
CA PRO A 50 -52.69 35.84 -55.70
C PRO A 50 -51.97 34.71 -56.46
N GLU A 51 -52.12 34.63 -57.79
CA GLU A 51 -51.44 33.64 -58.63
C GLU A 51 -49.92 33.87 -58.67
N GLU A 52 -49.46 35.10 -58.92
CA GLU A 52 -48.03 35.44 -59.00
C GLU A 52 -47.32 35.31 -57.65
N ARG A 53 -48.02 35.60 -56.55
CA ARG A 53 -47.52 35.42 -55.18
C ARG A 53 -47.25 33.96 -54.86
N LYS A 54 -48.06 33.03 -55.36
CA LYS A 54 -47.90 31.58 -55.12
C LYS A 54 -46.65 31.03 -55.80
N GLU A 55 -46.45 31.34 -57.08
CA GLU A 55 -45.28 30.87 -57.85
C GLU A 55 -43.98 31.52 -57.36
N THR A 56 -43.99 32.84 -57.16
CA THR A 56 -42.81 33.60 -56.69
C THR A 56 -42.42 33.22 -55.26
N GLY A 57 -43.40 32.95 -54.39
CA GLY A 57 -43.17 32.50 -53.01
C GLY A 57 -42.57 31.11 -52.91
N GLN A 58 -42.96 30.18 -53.78
CA GLN A 58 -42.34 28.85 -53.83
C GLN A 58 -40.87 28.95 -54.24
N LYS A 59 -40.55 29.72 -55.29
CA LYS A 59 -39.17 29.92 -55.76
C LYS A 59 -38.30 30.60 -54.70
N LEU A 60 -38.81 31.65 -54.03
CA LEU A 60 -38.08 32.35 -52.96
C LEU A 60 -37.80 31.46 -51.74
N ASN A 61 -38.76 30.64 -51.32
CA ASN A 61 -38.55 29.71 -50.21
C ASN A 61 -37.52 28.63 -50.54
N LEU A 62 -37.50 28.16 -51.80
CA LEU A 62 -36.50 27.20 -52.27
C LEU A 62 -35.10 27.79 -52.26
N VAL A 63 -34.92 28.98 -52.85
CA VAL A 63 -33.63 29.72 -52.85
C VAL A 63 -33.16 30.01 -51.42
N LYS A 64 -34.07 30.46 -50.54
CA LYS A 64 -33.76 30.69 -49.12
C LYS A 64 -33.28 29.41 -48.43
N GLY A 65 -33.93 28.28 -48.72
CA GLY A 65 -33.56 26.98 -48.17
C GLY A 65 -32.17 26.53 -48.62
N GLU A 66 -31.88 26.62 -49.91
CA GLU A 66 -30.58 26.26 -50.48
C GLU A 66 -29.45 27.15 -49.95
N VAL A 67 -29.67 28.47 -49.87
CA VAL A 67 -28.68 29.41 -49.30
C VAL A 67 -28.45 29.14 -47.82
N ALA A 68 -29.52 28.87 -47.05
CA ALA A 68 -29.38 28.53 -45.63
C ALA A 68 -28.62 27.21 -45.43
N GLN A 69 -28.87 26.20 -46.27
CA GLN A 69 -28.15 24.93 -46.24
C GLN A 69 -26.68 25.12 -46.61
N ALA A 70 -26.36 25.89 -47.64
CA ALA A 70 -24.98 26.18 -48.04
C ALA A 70 -24.22 26.92 -46.94
N ILE A 71 -24.85 27.90 -46.28
CA ILE A 71 -24.26 28.63 -45.16
C ILE A 71 -23.97 27.68 -43.99
N GLU A 72 -24.93 26.84 -43.58
CA GLU A 72 -24.69 25.91 -42.48
C GLU A 72 -23.63 24.84 -42.82
N ALA A 73 -23.62 24.32 -44.05
CA ALA A 73 -22.58 23.40 -44.50
C ALA A 73 -21.19 24.04 -44.43
N ARG A 74 -21.05 25.27 -44.97
CA ARG A 74 -19.77 26.01 -44.94
C ARG A 74 -19.35 26.38 -43.52
N LYS A 75 -20.30 26.66 -42.64
CA LYS A 75 -20.05 26.96 -41.23
C LYS A 75 -19.45 25.75 -40.52
N THR A 76 -19.99 24.56 -40.76
CA THR A 76 -19.43 23.31 -40.22
C THR A 76 -18.00 23.09 -40.75
N GLU A 77 -17.77 23.25 -42.05
CA GLU A 77 -16.42 23.12 -42.64
C GLU A 77 -15.39 24.07 -42.01
N LEU A 78 -15.75 25.35 -41.85
CA LEU A 78 -14.86 26.35 -41.26
C LEU A 78 -14.63 26.09 -39.77
N ALA A 79 -15.67 25.70 -39.03
CA ALA A 79 -15.53 25.35 -37.61
C ALA A 79 -14.61 24.13 -37.41
N ASP A 80 -14.73 23.11 -38.24
CA ASP A 80 -13.86 21.93 -38.19
C ASP A 80 -12.40 22.28 -38.55
N ALA A 81 -12.20 23.16 -39.54
CA ALA A 81 -10.86 23.63 -39.92
C ALA A 81 -10.21 24.47 -38.81
N GLU A 82 -10.95 25.40 -38.21
CA GLU A 82 -10.51 26.23 -37.09
C GLU A 82 -10.17 25.36 -35.86
N LEU A 83 -11.01 24.36 -35.55
CA LEU A 83 -10.77 23.42 -34.46
C LEU A 83 -9.51 22.59 -34.71
N ASN A 84 -9.34 22.01 -35.90
CA ASN A 84 -8.16 21.23 -36.23
C ASN A 84 -6.87 22.06 -36.20
N ALA A 85 -6.90 23.29 -36.71
CA ALA A 85 -5.76 24.20 -36.64
C ALA A 85 -5.38 24.50 -35.18
N ARG A 86 -6.38 24.74 -34.31
CA ARG A 86 -6.17 24.94 -32.88
C ARG A 86 -5.59 23.70 -32.20
N LEU A 87 -6.13 22.52 -32.48
CA LEU A 87 -5.61 21.25 -31.93
C LEU A 87 -4.16 20.99 -32.35
N MET A 88 -3.80 21.31 -33.59
CA MET A 88 -2.42 21.18 -34.08
C MET A 88 -1.47 22.19 -33.43
N ALA A 89 -1.94 23.41 -33.16
CA ALA A 89 -1.17 24.43 -32.46
C ALA A 89 -0.98 24.13 -30.97
N GLU A 90 -1.99 23.51 -30.32
CA GLU A 90 -1.96 23.10 -28.91
C GLU A 90 -1.31 21.72 -28.70
N LYS A 91 -0.71 21.13 -29.75
CA LYS A 91 -0.02 19.84 -29.65
C LYS A 91 1.15 19.94 -28.68
N ILE A 92 1.12 19.09 -27.66
CA ILE A 92 2.22 18.91 -26.70
C ILE A 92 2.98 17.62 -26.98
N ASP A 93 4.23 17.55 -26.54
CA ASP A 93 4.98 16.30 -26.48
C ASP A 93 4.55 15.51 -25.25
N VAL A 94 3.71 14.50 -25.45
CA VAL A 94 3.21 13.61 -24.40
C VAL A 94 4.27 12.63 -23.88
N THR A 95 5.46 12.60 -24.48
CA THR A 95 6.58 11.74 -24.05
C THR A 95 7.51 12.41 -23.05
N LEU A 96 7.35 13.73 -22.83
CA LEU A 96 8.10 14.45 -21.82
C LEU A 96 7.83 13.86 -20.42
N SER A 97 8.89 13.76 -19.64
CA SER A 97 8.79 13.37 -18.23
C SER A 97 7.77 14.22 -17.50
N THR A 98 6.96 13.58 -16.66
CA THR A 98 6.06 14.28 -15.76
C THR A 98 6.84 15.21 -14.85
N ARG A 99 6.16 16.23 -14.30
CA ARG A 99 6.77 17.08 -13.28
C ARG A 99 7.23 16.19 -12.12
N PRO A 100 8.45 16.40 -11.58
CA PRO A 100 8.96 15.57 -10.52
C PRO A 100 8.09 15.73 -9.27
N GLU A 101 7.67 14.59 -8.70
CA GLU A 101 6.98 14.52 -7.42
C GLU A 101 7.82 13.72 -6.42
N MET A 102 7.78 14.09 -5.15
CA MET A 102 8.46 13.34 -4.10
C MET A 102 7.68 12.07 -3.79
N THR A 103 8.23 10.93 -4.17
CA THR A 103 7.69 9.61 -3.79
C THR A 103 8.30 9.14 -2.49
N GLY A 104 7.46 8.90 -1.49
CA GLY A 104 7.86 8.22 -0.25
C GLY A 104 7.98 6.71 -0.45
N THR A 105 8.67 6.05 0.47
CA THR A 105 8.78 4.58 0.54
C THR A 105 8.58 4.13 1.99
N VAL A 106 7.94 2.98 2.16
CA VAL A 106 7.76 2.33 3.45
C VAL A 106 9.02 1.52 3.76
N HIS A 107 9.48 1.63 5.01
CA HIS A 107 10.68 0.94 5.46
C HIS A 107 10.47 -0.59 5.51
N PRO A 108 11.44 -1.42 5.10
CA PRO A 108 11.25 -2.87 5.06
C PRO A 108 10.89 -3.52 6.41
N VAL A 109 11.37 -2.95 7.52
CA VAL A 109 10.95 -3.37 8.88
C VAL A 109 9.47 -3.13 9.11
N SER A 110 8.95 -1.95 8.76
CA SER A 110 7.52 -1.65 8.89
C SER A 110 6.69 -2.58 8.01
N GLN A 111 7.12 -2.79 6.77
CA GLN A 111 6.47 -3.71 5.85
C GLN A 111 6.38 -5.13 6.42
N THR A 112 7.48 -5.60 7.02
CA THR A 112 7.56 -6.94 7.61
C THR A 112 6.66 -7.07 8.83
N ILE A 113 6.57 -6.03 9.66
CA ILE A 113 5.65 -5.99 10.81
C ILE A 113 4.20 -6.06 10.29
N ASP A 114 3.83 -5.22 9.33
CA ASP A 114 2.47 -5.18 8.79
C ASP A 114 2.07 -6.52 8.16
N GLU A 115 2.99 -7.18 7.47
CA GLU A 115 2.76 -8.50 6.89
C GLU A 115 2.60 -9.58 7.95
N ALA A 116 3.46 -9.60 8.97
CA ALA A 116 3.31 -10.53 10.07
C ALA A 116 1.98 -10.30 10.84
N ILE A 117 1.59 -9.04 11.04
CA ILE A 117 0.30 -8.68 11.64
C ILE A 117 -0.86 -9.20 10.78
N ALA A 118 -0.81 -9.04 9.46
CA ALA A 118 -1.86 -9.54 8.57
C ALA A 118 -2.01 -11.06 8.66
N ILE A 119 -0.90 -11.81 8.61
CA ILE A 119 -0.89 -13.28 8.69
C ILE A 119 -1.46 -13.75 10.04
N PHE A 120 -0.94 -13.25 11.15
CA PHE A 120 -1.42 -13.65 12.48
C PHE A 120 -2.84 -13.13 12.77
N GLY A 121 -3.22 -11.99 12.20
CA GLY A 121 -4.59 -11.46 12.28
C GLY A 121 -5.61 -12.43 11.70
N GLU A 122 -5.32 -13.06 10.57
CA GLU A 122 -6.18 -14.12 10.00
C GLU A 122 -6.22 -15.40 10.84
N MET A 123 -5.15 -15.68 11.59
CA MET A 123 -5.13 -16.73 12.62
C MET A 123 -5.87 -16.34 13.91
N GLY A 124 -6.50 -15.15 13.95
CA GLY A 124 -7.30 -14.66 15.06
C GLY A 124 -6.50 -14.02 16.19
N PHE A 125 -5.24 -13.62 15.96
CA PHE A 125 -4.46 -12.87 16.94
C PHE A 125 -4.85 -11.39 16.95
N THR A 126 -4.75 -10.78 18.11
CA THR A 126 -4.92 -9.32 18.29
C THR A 126 -3.57 -8.68 18.58
N VAL A 127 -3.35 -7.46 18.07
CA VAL A 127 -2.11 -6.73 18.35
C VAL A 127 -2.18 -6.14 19.76
N ALA A 128 -1.11 -6.32 20.53
CA ALA A 128 -0.90 -5.70 21.82
C ALA A 128 0.43 -4.95 21.83
N GLU A 129 0.43 -3.73 22.38
CA GLU A 129 1.60 -2.87 22.48
C GLU A 129 1.92 -2.56 23.95
N GLY A 130 3.16 -2.15 24.20
CA GLY A 130 3.59 -1.72 25.53
C GLY A 130 4.85 -0.85 25.47
N PRO A 131 5.27 -0.32 26.62
CA PRO A 131 6.35 0.66 26.70
C PRO A 131 7.71 0.04 26.33
N ASN A 132 8.65 0.88 25.91
CA ASN A 132 10.04 0.47 25.63
C ASN A 132 10.89 0.38 26.90
N ILE A 133 10.53 1.15 27.93
CA ILE A 133 11.14 1.13 29.26
C ILE A 133 10.23 0.31 30.16
N GLU A 134 10.79 -0.74 30.74
CA GLU A 134 10.09 -1.68 31.62
C GLU A 134 10.77 -1.77 32.98
N ASP A 135 10.03 -2.26 33.97
CA ASP A 135 10.63 -2.65 35.25
C ASP A 135 11.27 -4.05 35.15
N ASP A 136 12.26 -4.32 36.02
CA ASP A 136 12.95 -5.61 36.09
C ASP A 136 11.98 -6.80 36.31
N TRP A 137 10.90 -6.60 37.05
CA TRP A 137 9.93 -7.65 37.32
C TRP A 137 9.24 -8.12 36.04
N ARG A 138 8.71 -7.21 35.23
CA ARG A 138 8.03 -7.55 33.96
C ARG A 138 9.00 -8.03 32.89
N ASN A 139 10.22 -7.47 32.84
CA ASN A 139 11.23 -7.88 31.86
C ASN A 139 11.89 -9.21 32.20
N PHE A 140 11.94 -9.62 33.47
CA PHE A 140 12.64 -10.84 33.85
C PHE A 140 11.91 -11.69 34.89
N GLY A 141 11.56 -11.11 36.04
CA GLY A 141 11.06 -11.87 37.20
C GLY A 141 9.78 -12.66 36.90
N ALA A 142 8.79 -12.01 36.28
CA ALA A 142 7.53 -12.61 35.88
C ALA A 142 7.72 -13.73 34.85
N LEU A 143 8.81 -13.67 34.06
CA LEU A 143 9.19 -14.65 33.04
C LEU A 143 10.07 -15.78 33.61
N ASN A 144 10.08 -15.97 34.93
CA ASN A 144 10.83 -17.03 35.60
C ASN A 144 12.36 -16.95 35.36
N ILE A 145 12.87 -15.76 35.02
CA ILE A 145 14.31 -15.50 34.86
C ILE A 145 14.85 -15.10 36.24
N GLY A 146 15.67 -15.94 36.89
CA GLY A 146 16.23 -15.64 38.22
C GLY A 146 17.27 -14.50 38.20
N PRO A 147 17.60 -13.89 39.36
CA PRO A 147 18.52 -12.74 39.45
C PRO A 147 19.94 -13.04 38.96
N GLU A 148 20.40 -14.28 39.12
CA GLU A 148 21.74 -14.73 38.69
C GLU A 148 21.80 -15.11 37.19
N HIS A 149 20.70 -14.97 36.45
CA HIS A 149 20.65 -15.38 35.05
C HIS A 149 21.52 -14.46 34.16
N PRO A 150 22.32 -15.00 33.22
CA PRO A 150 23.19 -14.18 32.35
C PRO A 150 22.47 -13.04 31.64
N ALA A 151 21.25 -13.27 31.14
CA ALA A 151 20.43 -12.25 30.48
C ALA A 151 20.13 -11.00 31.34
N ARG A 152 20.28 -11.05 32.67
CA ARG A 152 20.09 -9.90 33.58
C ARG A 152 21.40 -9.14 33.85
N GLN A 153 22.52 -9.57 33.30
CA GLN A 153 23.79 -8.92 33.54
C GLN A 153 23.89 -7.62 32.73
N ASP A 154 24.60 -6.64 33.30
CA ASP A 154 24.78 -5.31 32.71
C ASP A 154 25.52 -5.32 31.35
N HIS A 155 26.20 -6.43 31.01
CA HIS A 155 26.86 -6.59 29.72
C HIS A 155 25.89 -6.84 28.57
N ASP A 156 24.68 -7.35 28.85
CA ASP A 156 23.67 -7.69 27.84
C ASP A 156 22.47 -6.73 27.85
N THR A 157 22.21 -6.08 29.00
CA THR A 157 20.99 -5.29 29.23
C THR A 157 21.29 -3.82 29.53
N PHE A 158 20.59 -2.92 28.84
CA PHE A 158 20.62 -1.49 29.15
C PHE A 158 19.74 -1.16 30.35
N TYR A 159 20.38 -0.97 31.50
CA TYR A 159 19.72 -0.48 32.69
C TYR A 159 19.74 1.04 32.80
N LEU A 160 18.64 1.61 33.26
CA LEU A 160 18.53 3.03 33.58
C LEU A 160 19.19 3.33 34.94
N PRO A 161 19.59 4.60 35.18
CA PRO A 161 20.01 5.03 36.51
C PRO A 161 18.94 4.70 37.56
N ARG A 162 19.37 4.23 38.73
CA ARG A 162 18.45 3.82 39.80
C ARG A 162 17.65 5.03 40.29
N GLU A 163 16.34 4.85 40.45
CA GLU A 163 15.49 5.80 41.15
C GLU A 163 15.67 5.69 42.68
N GLN A 164 15.22 6.71 43.42
CA GLN A 164 15.41 6.79 44.89
C GLN A 164 14.72 5.65 45.66
N ASP A 165 13.75 4.98 45.04
CA ASP A 165 12.97 3.87 45.59
C ASP A 165 13.64 2.49 45.42
N GLY A 166 14.79 2.43 44.75
CA GLY A 166 15.56 1.20 44.52
C GLY A 166 15.08 0.35 43.35
N ASN A 167 14.03 0.77 42.62
CA ASN A 167 13.58 0.08 41.42
C ASN A 167 14.54 0.34 40.25
N ARG A 168 14.94 -0.74 39.57
CA ARG A 168 15.82 -0.67 38.40
C ARG A 168 14.98 -0.81 37.14
N MET A 169 14.82 0.30 36.42
CA MET A 169 14.19 0.32 35.12
C MET A 169 15.19 -0.17 34.05
N VAL A 170 14.68 -0.75 32.97
CA VAL A 170 15.44 -1.40 31.90
C VAL A 170 14.82 -1.05 30.54
N LEU A 171 15.65 -0.85 29.51
CA LEU A 171 15.16 -0.92 28.13
C LEU A 171 14.86 -2.38 27.80
N ARG A 172 13.62 -2.68 27.46
CA ARG A 172 13.16 -4.08 27.32
C ARG A 172 14.03 -4.87 26.34
N THR A 173 14.41 -6.08 26.73
CA THR A 173 15.29 -6.97 25.95
C THR A 173 14.56 -7.83 24.92
N HIS A 174 13.23 -7.87 25.06
CA HIS A 174 12.27 -8.65 24.30
C HIS A 174 10.86 -8.04 24.52
N THR A 175 9.85 -8.39 23.72
CA THR A 175 8.48 -7.85 23.86
C THR A 175 7.60 -8.65 24.82
N SER A 176 8.15 -9.68 25.47
CA SER A 176 7.48 -10.48 26.51
C SER A 176 6.86 -9.69 27.68
N PRO A 177 7.36 -8.51 28.11
CA PRO A 177 6.69 -7.69 29.11
C PRO A 177 5.24 -7.32 28.73
N VAL A 178 4.97 -7.16 27.42
CA VAL A 178 3.63 -6.89 26.90
C VAL A 178 2.72 -8.10 27.10
N GLN A 179 3.27 -9.31 27.01
CA GLN A 179 2.55 -10.55 27.31
C GLN A 179 2.16 -10.62 28.79
N ILE A 180 3.10 -10.31 29.70
CA ILE A 180 2.86 -10.26 31.15
C ILE A 180 1.74 -9.25 31.47
N ARG A 181 1.82 -8.04 30.91
CA ARG A 181 0.79 -7.00 31.09
C ARG A 181 -0.57 -7.47 30.59
N SER A 182 -0.61 -8.07 29.40
CA SER A 182 -1.85 -8.55 28.79
C SER A 182 -2.49 -9.68 29.59
N MET A 183 -1.70 -10.62 30.12
CA MET A 183 -2.21 -11.67 31.00
C MET A 183 -2.74 -11.11 32.32
N GLN A 184 -2.05 -10.15 32.93
CA GLN A 184 -2.48 -9.51 34.18
C GLN A 184 -3.76 -8.67 34.01
N GLU A 185 -3.94 -8.03 32.86
CA GLU A 185 -5.10 -7.18 32.58
C GLU A 185 -6.32 -7.97 32.10
N LYS A 186 -6.12 -8.91 31.16
CA LYS A 186 -7.21 -9.59 30.44
C LYS A 186 -7.46 -11.02 30.94
N GLY A 187 -6.50 -11.63 31.63
CA GLY A 187 -6.58 -13.03 32.04
C GLY A 187 -6.51 -14.00 30.85
N ALA A 188 -7.18 -15.16 31.00
CA ALA A 188 -7.30 -16.19 29.98
C ALA A 188 -8.79 -16.45 29.63
N PRO A 189 -9.14 -16.84 28.38
CA PRO A 189 -8.24 -17.11 27.26
C PRO A 189 -7.68 -15.85 26.60
N LEU A 190 -6.50 -15.97 25.99
CA LEU A 190 -5.76 -14.85 25.41
C LEU A 190 -5.07 -15.28 24.11
N ARG A 191 -5.14 -14.45 23.07
CA ARG A 191 -4.43 -14.66 21.80
C ARG A 191 -3.93 -13.32 21.26
N ILE A 192 -2.64 -13.06 21.39
CA ILE A 192 -2.03 -11.76 21.07
C ILE A 192 -0.70 -11.91 20.33
N ILE A 193 -0.39 -10.91 19.52
CA ILE A 193 0.96 -10.65 19.00
C ILE A 193 1.45 -9.29 19.49
N CYS A 194 2.75 -9.20 19.78
CA CYS A 194 3.41 -8.06 20.40
C CYS A 194 4.60 -7.62 19.55
N PRO A 195 4.38 -6.93 18.42
CA PRO A 195 5.46 -6.30 17.67
C PRO A 195 6.03 -5.11 18.46
N GLY A 196 7.34 -4.93 18.43
CA GLY A 196 7.94 -3.80 19.11
C GLY A 196 9.47 -3.75 19.05
N ARG A 197 10.01 -2.57 19.38
CA ARG A 197 11.46 -2.37 19.55
C ARG A 197 11.98 -3.06 20.79
N THR A 198 13.17 -3.63 20.70
CA THR A 198 13.88 -4.31 21.77
C THR A 198 15.33 -3.88 21.76
N TYR A 199 16.00 -3.97 22.91
CA TYR A 199 17.31 -3.37 23.12
C TYR A 199 18.26 -4.36 23.78
N ARG A 200 19.49 -4.44 23.28
CA ARG A 200 20.56 -5.29 23.84
C ARG A 200 21.90 -4.58 23.71
N CYS A 201 22.82 -4.78 24.64
CA CYS A 201 24.12 -4.13 24.60
C CYS A 201 25.11 -4.87 23.68
N ASP A 202 24.73 -5.04 22.40
CA ASP A 202 25.53 -5.75 21.39
C ASP A 202 25.51 -5.00 20.04
N TYR A 203 26.63 -5.01 19.31
CA TYR A 203 26.77 -4.33 18.02
C TYR A 203 27.82 -4.99 17.11
N ASP A 204 27.35 -5.70 16.09
CA ASP A 204 28.14 -6.27 15.01
C ASP A 204 27.35 -6.29 13.68
N ALA A 205 27.75 -7.10 12.69
CA ALA A 205 27.05 -7.17 11.40
C ALA A 205 25.67 -7.86 11.46
N THR A 206 25.43 -8.65 12.51
CA THR A 206 24.22 -9.44 12.78
C THR A 206 23.45 -8.97 14.01
N HIS A 207 24.02 -8.07 14.81
CA HIS A 207 23.45 -7.55 16.04
C HIS A 207 23.48 -6.03 16.06
N THR A 208 22.39 -5.42 16.48
CA THR A 208 22.30 -3.98 16.71
C THR A 208 21.74 -3.70 18.09
N PRO A 209 22.10 -2.55 18.70
CA PRO A 209 21.71 -2.27 20.07
C PRO A 209 20.20 -2.01 20.22
N MET A 210 19.54 -1.71 19.11
CA MET A 210 18.09 -1.69 18.98
C MET A 210 17.73 -2.52 17.75
N PHE A 211 16.73 -3.37 17.89
CA PHE A 211 16.11 -4.14 16.82
C PHE A 211 14.62 -4.30 17.08
N HIS A 212 13.89 -4.98 16.20
CA HIS A 212 12.47 -5.23 16.39
C HIS A 212 12.21 -6.73 16.54
N GLN A 213 11.32 -7.05 17.47
CA GLN A 213 10.80 -8.40 17.63
C GLN A 213 9.30 -8.39 17.47
N ILE A 214 8.78 -9.53 17.02
CA ILE A 214 7.38 -9.88 17.18
C ILE A 214 7.32 -11.16 18.00
N GLU A 215 6.55 -11.09 19.08
CA GLU A 215 6.25 -12.24 19.91
C GLU A 215 4.77 -12.55 19.85
N GLY A 216 4.41 -13.82 19.95
CA GLY A 216 3.03 -14.26 20.04
C GLY A 216 2.80 -15.05 21.32
N LEU A 217 1.57 -14.95 21.84
CA LEU A 217 1.10 -15.69 23.00
C LEU A 217 -0.31 -16.21 22.73
N VAL A 218 -0.52 -17.50 22.99
CA VAL A 218 -1.84 -18.14 23.02
C VAL A 218 -2.01 -18.85 24.34
N ILE A 219 -3.10 -18.58 25.06
CA ILE A 219 -3.48 -19.25 26.31
C ILE A 219 -4.95 -19.65 26.20
N ASP A 220 -5.21 -20.94 26.38
CA ASP A 220 -6.55 -21.50 26.52
C ASP A 220 -6.50 -22.84 27.29
N GLU A 221 -7.59 -23.58 27.35
CA GLU A 221 -7.67 -24.84 28.13
C GLU A 221 -7.12 -26.07 27.36
N LYS A 222 -6.93 -25.97 26.04
CA LYS A 222 -6.73 -27.13 25.14
C LYS A 222 -5.49 -27.05 24.25
N THR A 223 -4.85 -25.90 24.18
CA THR A 223 -3.69 -25.64 23.36
C THR A 223 -2.55 -26.56 23.77
N HIS A 224 -1.78 -27.06 22.79
CA HIS A 224 -0.72 -28.03 23.02
C HIS A 224 0.39 -27.83 21.98
N PHE A 225 1.52 -28.52 22.13
CA PHE A 225 2.68 -28.33 21.25
C PHE A 225 2.38 -28.53 19.75
N GLY A 226 1.46 -29.45 19.40
CA GLY A 226 0.97 -29.60 18.02
C GLY A 226 0.33 -28.33 17.42
N HIS A 227 -0.41 -27.54 18.22
CA HIS A 227 -0.99 -26.27 17.79
C HIS A 227 0.10 -25.22 17.55
N LEU A 228 1.12 -25.16 18.42
CA LEU A 228 2.30 -24.33 18.24
C LEU A 228 3.01 -24.65 16.91
N LYS A 229 3.25 -25.94 16.65
CA LYS A 229 3.90 -26.39 15.41
C LYS A 229 3.09 -25.98 14.18
N GLY A 230 1.78 -26.24 14.18
CA GLY A 230 0.91 -25.87 13.06
C GLY A 230 0.92 -24.37 12.79
N CYS A 231 0.71 -23.56 13.82
CA CYS A 231 0.71 -22.09 13.72
C CYS A 231 2.00 -21.55 13.11
N LEU A 232 3.17 -22.03 13.57
CA LEU A 232 4.46 -21.55 13.07
C LEU A 232 4.79 -22.06 11.67
N ILE A 233 4.41 -23.29 11.33
CA ILE A 233 4.58 -23.83 9.97
C ILE A 233 3.75 -23.01 8.97
N ASP A 234 2.48 -22.74 9.31
CA ASP A 234 1.58 -21.97 8.44
C ASP A 234 2.06 -20.53 8.30
N PHE A 235 2.55 -19.91 9.39
CA PHE A 235 3.17 -18.58 9.34
C PHE A 235 4.38 -18.55 8.39
N CYS A 236 5.31 -19.51 8.53
CA CYS A 236 6.52 -19.51 7.71
C CYS A 236 6.21 -19.71 6.23
N ARG A 237 5.27 -20.60 5.90
CA ARG A 237 4.82 -20.83 4.52
C ARG A 237 4.18 -19.58 3.92
N ALA A 238 3.26 -18.96 4.67
CA ALA A 238 2.59 -17.73 4.23
C ALA A 238 3.57 -16.57 4.06
N TYR A 239 4.45 -16.34 5.04
CA TYR A 239 5.40 -15.22 5.02
C TYR A 239 6.44 -15.35 3.92
N PHE A 240 7.03 -16.54 3.72
CA PHE A 240 8.02 -16.75 2.66
C PHE A 240 7.41 -17.04 1.28
N GLY A 241 6.10 -17.29 1.20
CA GLY A 241 5.43 -17.64 -0.05
C GLY A 241 5.87 -18.99 -0.62
N VAL A 242 6.21 -19.94 0.24
CA VAL A 242 6.69 -21.29 -0.13
C VAL A 242 5.79 -22.34 0.50
N ASP A 243 4.90 -22.93 -0.30
CA ASP A 243 3.91 -23.91 0.17
C ASP A 243 4.55 -25.12 0.85
N GLU A 244 5.62 -25.65 0.26
CA GLU A 244 6.36 -26.81 0.77
C GLU A 244 7.67 -26.41 1.45
N LEU A 245 7.62 -25.40 2.34
CA LEU A 245 8.79 -24.99 3.12
C LEU A 245 9.17 -26.08 4.14
N PRO A 246 10.41 -26.61 4.12
CA PRO A 246 10.90 -27.49 5.17
C PRO A 246 11.08 -26.71 6.47
N VAL A 247 10.45 -27.18 7.55
CA VAL A 247 10.55 -26.56 8.89
C VAL A 247 10.98 -27.61 9.90
N ARG A 248 12.01 -27.31 10.68
CA ARG A 248 12.58 -28.19 11.71
C ARG A 248 12.45 -27.54 13.08
N PHE A 249 11.98 -28.33 14.05
CA PHE A 249 11.93 -27.95 15.46
C PHE A 249 13.03 -28.68 16.21
N ARG A 250 13.98 -27.96 16.80
CA ARG A 250 15.01 -28.53 17.67
C ARG A 250 14.72 -28.16 19.13
N PRO A 251 14.89 -29.09 20.09
CA PRO A 251 14.83 -28.73 21.50
C PRO A 251 15.82 -27.61 21.82
N SER A 252 15.37 -26.63 22.60
CA SER A 252 16.19 -25.55 23.15
C SER A 252 15.79 -25.32 24.61
N TYR A 253 16.18 -24.21 25.21
CA TYR A 253 15.83 -23.86 26.58
C TYR A 253 15.54 -22.36 26.70
N PHE A 254 14.34 -22.03 27.18
CA PHE A 254 14.00 -20.68 27.62
C PHE A 254 13.34 -20.74 29.00
N PRO A 255 13.76 -19.94 29.99
CA PRO A 255 13.23 -20.02 31.37
C PRO A 255 11.71 -19.87 31.51
N PHE A 256 11.06 -19.22 30.53
CA PHE A 256 9.63 -18.95 30.48
C PHE A 256 8.83 -19.98 29.67
N THR A 257 9.45 -21.04 29.14
CA THR A 257 8.75 -22.12 28.43
C THR A 257 9.26 -23.50 28.79
N GLU A 258 8.38 -24.50 28.77
CA GLU A 258 8.72 -25.91 28.95
C GLU A 258 7.59 -26.81 28.38
N PRO A 259 7.83 -27.60 27.32
CA PRO A 259 9.06 -27.72 26.54
C PRO A 259 9.33 -26.51 25.63
N SER A 260 10.62 -26.22 25.41
CA SER A 260 11.13 -25.20 24.49
C SER A 260 11.66 -25.79 23.18
N ALA A 261 11.57 -25.02 22.09
CA ALA A 261 12.16 -25.35 20.81
C ALA A 261 12.62 -24.11 20.03
N GLU A 262 13.67 -24.27 19.24
CA GLU A 262 14.04 -23.37 18.15
C GLU A 262 13.49 -23.91 16.83
N VAL A 263 13.17 -22.99 15.92
CA VAL A 263 12.66 -23.31 14.59
C VAL A 263 13.66 -22.87 13.54
N ASP A 264 14.06 -23.84 12.72
CA ASP A 264 14.89 -23.64 11.55
C ASP A 264 14.07 -23.86 10.28
N ILE A 265 14.36 -23.11 9.23
CA ILE A 265 13.80 -23.32 7.88
C ILE A 265 14.86 -23.85 6.92
N GLY A 266 14.42 -24.65 5.95
CA GLY A 266 15.27 -25.16 4.87
C GLY A 266 15.74 -24.04 3.94
N CYS A 267 17.00 -24.11 3.55
CA CYS A 267 17.59 -23.22 2.56
C CYS A 267 18.70 -23.91 1.76
N THR A 268 19.10 -23.27 0.67
CA THR A 268 20.18 -23.73 -0.22
C THR A 268 21.17 -22.60 -0.43
N ARG A 269 22.46 -22.93 -0.32
CA ARG A 269 23.60 -22.03 -0.57
C ARG A 269 24.48 -22.59 -1.68
N GLU A 270 23.95 -22.64 -2.90
CA GLU A 270 24.69 -23.13 -4.08
C GLU A 270 25.05 -21.98 -5.03
N GLY A 271 26.26 -22.02 -5.59
CA GLY A 271 26.69 -21.08 -6.64
C GLY A 271 26.79 -19.61 -6.21
N GLY A 272 26.75 -19.31 -4.90
CA GLY A 272 26.72 -17.95 -4.38
C GLY A 272 25.32 -17.35 -4.27
N GLU A 273 24.26 -18.10 -4.59
CA GLU A 273 22.87 -17.70 -4.39
C GLU A 273 22.31 -18.31 -3.10
N PHE A 274 21.57 -17.51 -2.33
CA PHE A 274 20.80 -17.96 -1.17
C PHE A 274 19.34 -18.09 -1.55
N LYS A 275 18.76 -19.28 -1.39
CA LYS A 275 17.33 -19.55 -1.65
C LYS A 275 16.68 -20.23 -0.47
N ILE A 276 15.49 -19.78 -0.11
CA ILE A 276 14.64 -20.40 0.92
C ILE A 276 13.83 -21.52 0.26
N GLY A 277 13.77 -22.70 0.88
CA GLY A 277 13.04 -23.84 0.33
C GLY A 277 13.75 -25.18 0.53
N ALA A 278 13.52 -26.12 -0.38
CA ALA A 278 14.12 -27.45 -0.34
C ALA A 278 15.65 -27.36 -0.56
N GLY A 279 16.40 -27.73 0.47
CA GLY A 279 17.86 -27.75 0.51
C GLY A 279 18.38 -28.51 1.72
N ASP A 280 19.69 -28.72 1.76
CA ASP A 280 20.35 -29.47 2.85
C ASP A 280 20.75 -28.56 4.03
N ASP A 281 20.73 -27.24 3.84
CA ASP A 281 21.09 -26.26 4.87
C ASP A 281 19.87 -25.82 5.70
N TRP A 282 20.13 -25.47 6.95
CA TRP A 282 19.12 -25.01 7.90
C TRP A 282 19.47 -23.64 8.44
N LEU A 283 18.44 -22.82 8.63
CA LEU A 283 18.60 -21.48 9.17
C LEU A 283 17.60 -21.21 10.29
N GLU A 284 18.11 -20.89 11.47
CA GLU A 284 17.29 -20.45 12.60
C GLU A 284 16.58 -19.13 12.28
N ILE A 285 15.29 -19.09 12.59
CA ILE A 285 14.43 -17.90 12.40
C ILE A 285 13.70 -17.46 13.67
N LEU A 286 13.42 -18.36 14.62
CA LEU A 286 12.63 -18.03 15.81
C LEU A 286 12.81 -19.05 16.94
N GLY A 287 12.51 -18.60 18.16
CA GLY A 287 12.38 -19.42 19.36
C GLY A 287 10.91 -19.55 19.79
N CYS A 288 10.54 -20.69 20.38
CA CYS A 288 9.18 -20.96 20.82
C CYS A 288 9.10 -22.00 21.94
N GLY A 289 7.92 -22.18 22.51
CA GLY A 289 7.67 -23.24 23.49
C GLY A 289 6.31 -23.15 24.16
N MET A 290 5.97 -24.16 24.96
CA MET A 290 4.79 -24.12 25.83
C MET A 290 5.09 -23.20 27.02
N VAL A 291 4.18 -22.30 27.38
CA VAL A 291 4.39 -21.35 28.49
C VAL A 291 4.60 -22.11 29.79
N HIS A 292 5.66 -21.75 30.52
CA HIS A 292 6.00 -22.43 31.77
C HIS A 292 4.93 -22.13 32.85
N PRO A 293 4.48 -23.12 33.65
CA PRO A 293 3.44 -22.95 34.67
C PRO A 293 3.63 -21.75 35.61
N LYS A 294 4.86 -21.56 36.12
CA LYS A 294 5.22 -20.38 36.94
C LYS A 294 4.91 -19.03 36.29
N VAL A 295 5.03 -18.91 34.97
CA VAL A 295 4.73 -17.65 34.27
C VAL A 295 3.23 -17.37 34.29
N LEU A 296 2.40 -18.40 34.10
CA LEU A 296 0.94 -18.29 34.23
C LEU A 296 0.56 -17.90 35.66
N GLU A 297 1.14 -18.56 36.66
CA GLU A 297 0.91 -18.29 38.08
C GLU A 297 1.33 -16.87 38.48
N ASN A 298 2.48 -16.39 38.00
CA ASN A 298 2.96 -15.01 38.19
C ASN A 298 1.99 -13.95 37.63
N CYS A 299 1.14 -14.34 36.68
CA CYS A 299 0.10 -13.49 36.09
C CYS A 299 -1.30 -13.73 36.67
N GLY A 300 -1.45 -14.59 37.68
CA GLY A 300 -2.74 -14.91 38.29
C GLY A 300 -3.61 -15.87 37.46
N ILE A 301 -3.01 -16.60 36.51
CA ILE A 301 -3.69 -17.61 35.69
C ILE A 301 -3.43 -19.00 36.28
N ASP A 302 -4.49 -19.78 36.49
CA ASP A 302 -4.42 -21.15 37.01
C ASP A 302 -3.79 -22.10 35.98
N SER A 303 -2.53 -22.51 36.24
CA SER A 303 -1.73 -23.39 35.40
C SER A 303 -2.23 -24.84 35.34
N THR A 304 -3.14 -25.23 36.24
CA THR A 304 -3.79 -26.56 36.21
C THR A 304 -4.98 -26.60 35.26
N LYS A 305 -5.55 -25.43 34.95
CA LYS A 305 -6.70 -25.25 34.06
C LYS A 305 -6.30 -24.75 32.68
N TYR A 306 -5.41 -23.78 32.62
CA TYR A 306 -4.99 -23.14 31.38
C TYR A 306 -3.55 -23.52 31.02
N GLN A 307 -3.30 -23.61 29.73
CA GLN A 307 -1.98 -23.81 29.15
C GLN A 307 -1.87 -22.96 27.88
N GLY A 308 -0.66 -22.84 27.36
CA GLY A 308 -0.44 -21.96 26.23
C GLY A 308 0.90 -22.17 25.57
N PHE A 309 1.08 -21.55 24.42
CA PHE A 309 2.39 -21.44 23.79
C PHE A 309 2.75 -19.99 23.52
N ALA A 310 4.05 -19.74 23.46
CA ALA A 310 4.61 -18.48 23.03
C ALA A 310 5.69 -18.71 21.98
N PHE A 311 5.95 -17.69 21.17
CA PHE A 311 7.03 -17.66 20.20
C PHE A 311 7.57 -16.24 20.07
N GLY A 312 8.80 -16.11 19.60
CA GLY A 312 9.45 -14.83 19.36
C GLY A 312 10.41 -14.90 18.19
N MET A 313 10.37 -13.89 17.34
CA MET A 313 11.26 -13.79 16.17
C MET A 313 11.74 -12.36 15.95
N GLY A 314 12.96 -12.24 15.43
CA GLY A 314 13.52 -10.96 15.01
C GLY A 314 12.96 -10.53 13.66
N ILE A 315 12.42 -9.32 13.59
CA ILE A 315 11.83 -8.77 12.36
C ILE A 315 12.90 -8.52 11.30
N GLU A 316 14.03 -7.92 11.68
CA GLU A 316 15.15 -7.68 10.76
C GLU A 316 15.64 -8.99 10.14
N ARG A 317 15.69 -10.07 10.94
CA ARG A 317 16.14 -11.38 10.46
C ARG A 317 15.24 -11.91 9.36
N ILE A 318 13.93 -11.97 9.57
CA ILE A 318 13.01 -12.49 8.56
C ILE A 318 12.93 -11.57 7.32
N ALA A 319 13.07 -10.25 7.51
CA ALA A 319 13.15 -9.28 6.42
C ALA A 319 14.40 -9.47 5.57
N MET A 320 15.56 -9.67 6.20
CA MET A 320 16.82 -9.95 5.49
C MET A 320 16.72 -11.20 4.63
N LEU A 321 16.10 -12.24 5.15
CA LEU A 321 15.95 -13.51 4.43
C LEU A 321 14.99 -13.39 3.25
N LYS A 322 13.86 -12.73 3.45
CA LYS A 322 12.85 -12.58 2.41
C LYS A 322 13.29 -11.63 1.30
N TYR A 323 13.95 -10.53 1.65
CA TYR A 323 14.30 -9.46 0.70
C TYR A 323 15.78 -9.46 0.28
N GLY A 324 16.57 -10.44 0.74
CA GLY A 324 17.98 -10.59 0.37
C GLY A 324 18.88 -9.47 0.89
N ILE A 325 18.59 -8.91 2.07
CA ILE A 325 19.37 -7.80 2.64
C ILE A 325 20.59 -8.40 3.37
N PRO A 326 21.83 -8.06 2.97
CA PRO A 326 23.02 -8.76 3.46
C PRO A 326 23.53 -8.31 4.83
N ASP A 327 23.22 -7.07 5.26
CA ASP A 327 23.77 -6.46 6.47
C ASP A 327 22.67 -5.79 7.28
N LEU A 328 22.53 -6.19 8.55
CA LEU A 328 21.48 -5.70 9.44
C LEU A 328 21.67 -4.21 9.78
N ARG A 329 22.90 -3.71 9.84
CA ARG A 329 23.19 -2.32 10.22
C ARG A 329 22.56 -1.32 9.26
N THR A 330 22.42 -1.70 7.99
CA THR A 330 21.86 -0.85 6.93
C THR A 330 20.41 -0.42 7.18
N PHE A 331 19.65 -1.14 8.01
CA PHE A 331 18.31 -0.73 8.45
C PHE A 331 18.29 0.59 9.24
N TYR A 332 19.41 0.97 9.88
CA TYR A 332 19.46 2.14 10.78
C TYR A 332 20.36 3.27 10.27
N GLU A 333 21.08 3.07 9.16
CA GLU A 333 21.97 4.08 8.56
C GLU A 333 21.21 5.22 7.87
N SER A 334 19.90 5.04 7.62
CA SER A 334 19.04 6.03 6.98
C SER A 334 19.51 6.46 5.57
N ASP A 335 20.14 5.56 4.80
CA ASP A 335 20.54 5.82 3.41
C ASP A 335 19.31 5.82 2.48
N LEU A 336 19.03 6.98 1.85
CA LEU A 336 17.91 7.14 0.92
C LEU A 336 18.01 6.25 -0.33
N ARG A 337 19.22 5.89 -0.77
CA ARG A 337 19.42 4.97 -1.91
C ARG A 337 19.02 3.56 -1.53
N TRP A 338 19.41 3.14 -0.33
CA TRP A 338 19.03 1.85 0.25
C TRP A 338 17.51 1.79 0.42
N LEU A 339 16.90 2.84 0.97
CA LEU A 339 15.45 2.91 1.16
C LEU A 339 14.69 2.94 -0.17
N ARG A 340 15.21 3.59 -1.22
CA ARG A 340 14.61 3.54 -2.56
C ARG A 340 14.72 2.16 -3.21
N HIS A 341 15.79 1.41 -2.91
CA HIS A 341 15.99 0.07 -3.45
C HIS A 341 15.14 -0.98 -2.72
N TYR A 342 15.23 -1.03 -1.39
CA TYR A 342 14.55 -2.03 -0.57
C TYR A 342 13.17 -1.61 -0.08
N GLY A 343 12.87 -0.31 -0.05
CA GLY A 343 11.59 0.19 0.44
C GLY A 343 10.41 -0.13 -0.48
N PHE A 344 9.23 -0.08 0.12
CA PHE A 344 7.96 -0.48 -0.48
C PHE A 344 7.12 0.73 -0.86
N LYS A 345 6.21 0.59 -1.83
CA LYS A 345 5.26 1.66 -2.13
C LYS A 345 4.21 1.70 -1.03
N ALA A 346 3.65 2.89 -0.77
CA ALA A 346 2.61 3.06 0.24
C ALA A 346 1.32 2.24 -0.02
N LEU A 347 1.12 1.79 -1.27
CA LEU A 347 -0.02 0.96 -1.67
C LEU A 347 0.28 -0.53 -1.69
N ASP A 348 1.53 -0.94 -1.41
CA ASP A 348 1.92 -2.34 -1.27
C ASP A 348 1.48 -2.82 0.14
N VAL A 349 0.18 -2.80 0.40
CA VAL A 349 -0.38 -3.19 1.71
C VAL A 349 -0.46 -4.71 1.81
N PRO A 350 0.18 -5.34 2.81
CA PRO A 350 0.13 -6.79 2.97
C PRO A 350 -1.31 -7.30 3.16
N SER A 351 -1.66 -8.33 2.42
CA SER A 351 -2.90 -9.10 2.62
C SER A 351 -2.68 -10.53 2.15
N MET A 352 -3.44 -11.48 2.68
CA MET A 352 -3.29 -12.89 2.28
C MET A 352 -3.73 -13.15 0.84
N VAL A 353 -4.63 -12.32 0.29
CA VAL A 353 -5.04 -12.41 -1.12
C VAL A 353 -4.03 -11.74 -2.05
N GLY A 354 -3.47 -10.61 -1.62
CA GLY A 354 -2.47 -9.89 -2.41
C GLY A 354 -1.16 -10.67 -2.48
N GLY A 355 -0.77 -11.30 -1.37
CA GLY A 355 0.60 -11.76 -1.14
C GLY A 355 1.56 -10.56 -1.22
N LEU A 356 2.64 -10.55 -0.44
CA LEU A 356 3.74 -9.64 -0.76
C LEU A 356 5.03 -10.42 -0.80
N THR A 357 5.26 -11.04 -1.95
CA THR A 357 6.58 -11.50 -2.37
C THR A 357 7.01 -10.64 -3.55
N ARG A 358 8.20 -10.05 -3.43
CA ARG A 358 8.78 -9.14 -4.42
C ARG A 358 9.63 -9.91 -5.42
#